data_AF-R8BWF6-F1
#
_entry.id   AF-R8BWF6-F1
#
_cell.length_a   1.000
_cell.length_b   1.000
_cell.length_c   1.000
_cell.angle_alpha   90.00
_cell.angle_beta   90.00
_cell.angle_gamma   90.00
#
_symmetry.space_group_name_H-M   'P 1'
#
loop_
_entity.id
_entity.type
_entity.pdbx_description
1 polymer ?
#
loop_
_entity_poly.entity_id
_entity_poly.type
_entity_poly.pdbx_seq_one_letter_code
_entity_poly.pdbx_strand_id
1 'polypeptide(L)'
;MPPYLPQDEAATAPEPATAPPTKRRGRPKGWKPGMPYSSSGAPTPSGSLKRADRREGHAVNYALKQRRRGRPARKPSPTPQEIFEKLQPRYVPFLCEWKGCPAELQNAETLRKHVYVVHGRSEVLQCKWARCGEAAPCPTFSSRDRFERHMEERHLVPFTWHLGDGYGNSMAPVEARGASDSVPDYLLDDEGKQVTPSVKDQEVEDFITWRNNRRRLRELLLQRDANAPYEDEDGNEIAP
;
A
#
# COMPACT_ATOMS: atom_id res chain seq x y z
N MET A 1 14.34 9.63 -48.34
CA MET A 1 14.94 8.37 -48.86
C MET A 1 16.14 8.73 -49.71
N PRO A 2 17.20 7.91 -49.77
CA PRO A 2 17.66 6.86 -48.84
C PRO A 2 18.96 7.35 -48.14
N PRO A 3 19.87 6.51 -47.61
CA PRO A 3 19.74 5.14 -47.11
C PRO A 3 20.02 5.01 -45.59
N TYR A 4 19.76 3.83 -45.05
CA TYR A 4 20.16 3.37 -43.71
C TYR A 4 20.92 2.05 -43.89
N LEU A 5 22.14 1.92 -43.35
CA LEU A 5 22.83 0.64 -43.09
C LEU A 5 23.89 0.84 -41.98
N PRO A 6 24.32 -0.23 -41.28
CA PRO A 6 24.84 -0.14 -39.91
C PRO A 6 26.38 -0.20 -39.79
N GLN A 7 26.86 -0.08 -38.55
CA GLN A 7 28.19 -0.51 -38.11
C GLN A 7 28.08 -1.23 -36.76
N ASP A 8 28.85 -2.31 -36.61
CA ASP A 8 28.82 -3.22 -35.47
C ASP A 8 29.91 -2.93 -34.43
N GLU A 9 29.69 -3.49 -33.23
CA GLU A 9 30.66 -3.90 -32.19
C GLU A 9 31.97 -3.12 -31.97
N ALA A 10 32.04 -2.42 -30.82
CA ALA A 10 33.27 -2.35 -30.02
C ALA A 10 32.92 -2.07 -28.53
N ALA A 11 32.99 -3.10 -27.68
CA ALA A 11 32.79 -2.94 -26.23
C ALA A 11 34.11 -2.59 -25.53
N THR A 12 34.18 -1.40 -24.92
CA THR A 12 35.32 -0.98 -24.09
C THR A 12 34.86 -0.77 -22.64
N ALA A 13 35.29 -1.66 -21.74
CA ALA A 13 34.98 -1.57 -20.32
C ALA A 13 36.01 -0.69 -19.57
N PRO A 14 35.57 0.28 -18.75
CA PRO A 14 36.45 0.96 -17.79
C PRO A 14 36.66 0.08 -16.54
N GLU A 15 37.89 0.01 -16.05
CA GLU A 15 38.25 -0.77 -14.86
C GLU A 15 37.67 -0.20 -13.55
N PRO A 16 37.34 -1.04 -12.55
CA PRO A 16 36.78 -0.59 -11.28
C PRO A 16 37.86 0.01 -10.36
N ALA A 17 37.81 1.33 -10.14
CA ALA A 17 38.66 2.02 -9.19
C ALA A 17 38.49 1.47 -7.75
N THR A 18 39.60 1.19 -7.07
CA THR A 18 39.62 0.49 -5.78
C THR A 18 39.21 1.37 -4.60
N ALA A 19 38.07 1.05 -3.98
CA ALA A 19 37.64 1.69 -2.73
C ALA A 19 38.31 1.05 -1.49
N PRO A 20 38.77 1.84 -0.49
CA PRO A 20 39.42 1.29 0.70
C PRO A 20 38.43 0.54 1.62
N PRO A 21 38.86 -0.55 2.29
CA PRO A 21 37.95 -1.41 3.04
C PRO A 21 37.43 -0.73 4.33
N THR A 22 36.14 -0.42 4.35
CA THR A 22 35.47 0.10 5.54
C THR A 22 35.43 -0.98 6.64
N LYS A 23 36.09 -0.72 7.77
CA LYS A 23 36.17 -1.67 8.89
C LYS A 23 34.79 -1.91 9.49
N ARG A 24 34.16 -3.04 9.14
CA ARG A 24 32.82 -3.45 9.63
C ARG A 24 32.78 -3.45 11.15
N ARG A 25 32.13 -2.44 11.74
CA ARG A 25 32.04 -2.22 13.20
C ARG A 25 30.99 -3.12 13.86
N GLY A 26 31.09 -4.42 13.61
CA GLY A 26 30.27 -5.46 14.24
C GLY A 26 30.74 -5.80 15.67
N ARG A 27 30.00 -6.68 16.36
CA ARG A 27 30.47 -7.27 17.62
C ARG A 27 31.69 -8.18 17.40
N PRO A 28 32.51 -8.42 18.44
CA PRO A 28 33.51 -9.49 18.43
C PRO A 28 32.88 -10.85 18.10
N LYS A 29 33.56 -11.65 17.28
CA LYS A 29 33.09 -12.98 16.88
C LYS A 29 33.05 -13.90 18.12
N GLY A 30 31.90 -14.53 18.37
CA GLY A 30 31.66 -15.38 19.54
C GLY A 30 30.82 -14.76 20.69
N TRP A 31 30.59 -13.44 20.69
CA TRP A 31 29.83 -12.79 21.76
C TRP A 31 28.32 -13.10 21.70
N LYS A 32 27.75 -13.58 22.81
CA LYS A 32 26.31 -13.87 22.96
C LYS A 32 25.58 -12.84 23.84
N PRO A 33 24.28 -12.55 23.63
CA PRO A 33 23.49 -11.67 24.50
C PRO A 33 23.61 -12.05 25.98
N GLY A 34 23.92 -11.08 26.85
CA GLY A 34 24.11 -11.30 28.29
C GLY A 34 25.58 -11.27 28.75
N MET A 35 26.55 -11.54 27.88
CA MET A 35 27.98 -11.46 28.27
C MET A 35 28.47 -10.01 28.43
N PRO A 36 29.18 -9.67 29.54
CA PRO A 36 29.94 -8.42 29.63
C PRO A 36 31.14 -8.43 28.67
N TYR A 37 31.76 -7.27 28.46
CA TYR A 37 32.87 -7.12 27.50
C TYR A 37 34.20 -7.73 27.98
N SER A 38 34.36 -7.91 29.30
CA SER A 38 35.62 -8.32 29.95
C SER A 38 35.78 -9.83 30.17
N SER A 39 34.77 -10.66 29.88
CA SER A 39 34.82 -12.11 30.15
C SER A 39 35.49 -12.95 29.05
N SER A 40 36.09 -12.32 28.03
CA SER A 40 36.84 -13.01 26.97
C SER A 40 38.36 -12.92 27.19
N GLY A 41 38.87 -13.49 28.29
CA GLY A 41 40.31 -13.60 28.52
C GLY A 41 40.78 -13.79 29.97
N ALA A 42 40.47 -14.94 30.61
CA ALA A 42 41.27 -15.60 31.67
C ALA A 42 40.48 -16.78 32.28
N PRO A 43 41.09 -17.95 32.57
CA PRO A 43 40.47 -19.02 33.35
C PRO A 43 41.06 -19.14 34.76
N THR A 44 40.26 -18.90 35.80
CA THR A 44 40.52 -19.32 37.19
C THR A 44 39.22 -19.79 37.88
N PRO A 45 39.28 -20.67 38.89
CA PRO A 45 38.19 -21.64 39.11
C PRO A 45 37.25 -21.35 40.30
N SER A 46 36.13 -22.10 40.32
CA SER A 46 35.30 -22.49 41.47
C SER A 46 34.79 -21.38 42.41
N GLY A 47 33.55 -20.94 42.19
CA GLY A 47 32.82 -20.04 43.10
C GLY A 47 31.37 -20.52 43.30
N SER A 48 31.06 -20.98 44.52
CA SER A 48 29.84 -21.74 44.87
C SER A 48 28.50 -21.05 44.52
N LEU A 49 27.51 -21.88 44.14
CA LEU A 49 26.12 -21.48 43.91
C LEU A 49 25.49 -20.88 45.17
N LYS A 50 24.88 -19.70 45.05
CA LYS A 50 23.85 -19.23 45.99
C LYS A 50 22.63 -18.71 45.24
N ARG A 51 21.54 -19.50 45.25
CA ARG A 51 20.18 -18.98 44.99
C ARG A 51 19.84 -18.02 46.13
N ALA A 52 19.70 -16.73 45.83
CA ALA A 52 19.09 -15.78 46.75
C ALA A 52 17.55 -15.88 46.68
N ASP A 53 16.89 -15.64 47.81
CA ASP A 53 15.48 -15.95 48.03
C ASP A 53 14.49 -15.11 47.19
N ARG A 54 13.28 -15.64 47.00
CA ARG A 54 12.16 -14.99 46.29
C ARG A 54 11.13 -14.49 47.32
N ARG A 55 11.19 -13.19 47.68
CA ARG A 55 10.20 -12.58 48.58
C ARG A 55 9.78 -11.15 48.22
N GLU A 56 8.58 -10.81 48.68
CA GLU A 56 7.84 -9.53 48.67
C GLU A 56 8.13 -8.48 47.55
N GLY A 57 7.41 -8.60 46.44
CA GLY A 57 6.17 -7.80 46.30
C GLY A 57 6.23 -6.27 46.19
N HIS A 58 7.38 -5.63 45.93
CA HIS A 58 7.41 -4.17 45.81
C HIS A 58 6.60 -3.66 44.60
N ALA A 59 5.56 -2.85 44.84
CA ALA A 59 4.70 -2.29 43.80
C ALA A 59 5.51 -1.35 42.88
N VAL A 60 5.72 -1.75 41.63
CA VAL A 60 6.51 -0.98 40.65
C VAL A 60 5.67 0.12 40.03
N ASN A 61 5.72 1.31 40.61
CA ASN A 61 5.19 2.55 40.02
C ASN A 61 5.75 2.77 38.61
N TYR A 62 4.93 2.53 37.58
CA TYR A 62 5.36 2.56 36.18
C TYR A 62 5.69 3.96 35.64
N ALA A 63 5.39 5.02 36.39
CA ALA A 63 5.60 6.41 36.01
C ALA A 63 7.07 6.81 35.75
N LEU A 64 8.05 6.14 36.37
CA LEU A 64 9.44 6.60 36.35
C LEU A 64 10.49 5.59 35.86
N LYS A 65 10.17 4.80 34.82
CA LYS A 65 11.23 4.11 34.04
C LYS A 65 12.01 5.12 33.19
N GLN A 66 12.96 5.78 33.84
CA GLN A 66 13.90 6.74 33.25
C GLN A 66 14.49 6.15 31.97
N ARG A 67 14.15 6.75 30.83
CA ARG A 67 14.61 6.28 29.51
C ARG A 67 16.13 6.46 29.45
N ARG A 68 16.85 5.47 28.90
CA ARG A 68 18.32 5.45 28.86
C ARG A 68 18.86 6.82 28.39
N ARG A 69 19.56 7.53 29.29
CA ARG A 69 20.17 8.84 29.02
C ARG A 69 21.05 8.73 27.77
N GLY A 70 20.93 9.70 26.86
CA GLY A 70 21.73 9.77 25.63
C GLY A 70 20.99 9.55 24.31
N ARG A 71 19.72 9.11 24.31
CA ARG A 71 18.87 9.22 23.10
C ARG A 71 17.71 10.19 23.35
N PRO A 72 17.55 11.26 22.53
CA PRO A 72 16.35 12.10 22.61
C PRO A 72 15.09 11.26 22.34
N ALA A 73 13.94 11.73 22.80
CA ALA A 73 12.67 11.14 22.42
C ALA A 73 12.55 11.16 20.88
N ARG A 74 12.07 10.06 20.29
CA ARG A 74 11.56 10.13 18.91
C ARG A 74 10.40 11.11 18.96
N LYS A 75 10.36 12.07 18.02
CA LYS A 75 9.14 12.83 17.73
C LYS A 75 8.00 11.82 17.48
N PRO A 76 6.74 12.12 17.85
CA PRO A 76 5.62 11.31 17.43
C PRO A 76 5.63 11.16 15.89
N SER A 77 5.17 10.02 15.40
CA SER A 77 4.82 9.91 13.97
C SER A 77 3.67 10.89 13.67
N PRO A 78 3.69 11.58 12.52
CA PRO A 78 2.56 12.42 12.12
C PRO A 78 1.29 11.57 12.04
N THR A 79 0.16 12.17 12.39
CA THR A 79 -1.17 11.56 12.24
C THR A 79 -1.50 11.32 10.77
N PRO A 80 -2.44 10.40 10.43
CA PRO A 80 -2.88 10.20 9.05
C PRO A 80 -3.41 11.48 8.39
N GLN A 81 -4.09 12.35 9.16
CA GLN A 81 -4.54 13.68 8.71
C GLN A 81 -3.35 14.58 8.37
N GLU A 82 -2.37 14.72 9.28
CA GLU A 82 -1.13 15.45 9.01
C GLU A 82 -0.34 14.93 7.81
N ILE A 83 -0.46 13.66 7.44
CA ILE A 83 0.16 13.12 6.23
C ILE A 83 -0.65 13.57 5.01
N PHE A 84 -1.98 13.39 5.05
CA PHE A 84 -2.89 13.77 3.98
C PHE A 84 -2.81 15.26 3.62
N GLU A 85 -2.85 16.15 4.62
CA GLU A 85 -2.72 17.61 4.45
C GLU A 85 -1.39 18.05 3.80
N LYS A 86 -0.34 17.22 3.92
CA LYS A 86 0.98 17.49 3.32
C LYS A 86 1.14 16.88 1.93
N LEU A 87 0.18 16.09 1.46
CA LEU A 87 0.14 15.65 0.06
C LEU A 87 -0.30 16.83 -0.82
N GLN A 88 0.47 17.09 -1.87
CA GLN A 88 0.05 17.93 -2.99
C GLN A 88 -0.26 17.01 -4.18
N PRO A 89 -1.42 16.36 -4.22
CA PRO A 89 -1.80 15.50 -5.33
C PRO A 89 -1.88 16.32 -6.62
N ARG A 90 -1.16 15.88 -7.65
CA ARG A 90 -1.28 16.43 -9.01
C ARG A 90 -2.22 15.54 -9.80
N TYR A 91 -3.40 16.07 -10.11
CA TYR A 91 -4.38 15.39 -10.95
C TYR A 91 -4.05 15.56 -12.42
N VAL A 92 -4.40 14.58 -13.25
CA VAL A 92 -4.31 14.68 -14.71
C VAL A 92 -5.62 15.33 -15.20
N PRO A 93 -5.57 16.41 -16.00
CA PRO A 93 -6.77 17.06 -16.51
C PRO A 93 -7.48 16.18 -17.57
N PHE A 94 -8.80 16.19 -17.54
CA PHE A 94 -9.67 15.53 -18.51
C PHE A 94 -9.80 16.43 -19.74
N LEU A 95 -8.88 16.29 -20.69
CA LEU A 95 -8.88 17.07 -21.92
C LEU A 95 -10.02 16.64 -22.87
N CYS A 96 -10.78 17.59 -23.40
CA CYS A 96 -11.76 17.32 -24.43
C CYS A 96 -11.08 17.21 -25.81
N GLU A 97 -10.92 15.99 -26.33
CA GLU A 97 -10.23 15.75 -27.62
C GLU A 97 -11.09 16.13 -28.86
N TRP A 98 -12.17 16.90 -28.68
CA TRP A 98 -13.00 17.34 -29.79
C TRP A 98 -12.26 18.38 -30.64
N LYS A 99 -12.30 18.24 -31.97
CA LYS A 99 -11.51 19.04 -32.92
C LYS A 99 -11.75 20.55 -32.74
N GLY A 100 -10.76 21.23 -32.17
CA GLY A 100 -10.78 22.67 -31.87
C GLY A 100 -11.32 23.06 -30.50
N CYS A 101 -11.56 22.12 -29.58
CA CYS A 101 -12.00 22.41 -28.20
C CYS A 101 -10.81 22.49 -27.24
N PRO A 102 -10.58 23.62 -26.54
CA PRO A 102 -9.50 23.77 -25.55
C PRO A 102 -9.98 23.45 -24.11
N ALA A 103 -11.02 22.63 -23.93
CA ALA A 103 -11.63 22.43 -22.63
C ALA A 103 -10.84 21.42 -21.76
N GLU A 104 -10.23 21.93 -20.70
CA GLU A 104 -9.67 21.13 -19.61
C GLU A 104 -10.72 20.94 -18.51
N LEU A 105 -11.03 19.68 -18.19
CA LEU A 105 -12.06 19.30 -17.21
C LEU A 105 -11.43 18.48 -16.07
N GLN A 106 -12.20 18.22 -15.01
CA GLN A 106 -11.65 17.65 -13.75
C GLN A 106 -12.13 16.22 -13.46
N ASN A 107 -13.17 15.77 -14.15
CA ASN A 107 -13.88 14.52 -13.88
C ASN A 107 -14.60 14.02 -15.15
N ALA A 108 -14.69 12.71 -15.34
CA ALA A 108 -15.33 12.08 -16.49
C ALA A 108 -16.81 12.47 -16.67
N GLU A 109 -17.58 12.65 -15.58
CA GLU A 109 -18.93 13.20 -15.67
C GLU A 109 -18.96 14.61 -16.24
N THR A 110 -18.00 15.46 -15.86
CA THR A 110 -17.94 16.84 -16.36
C THR A 110 -17.60 16.84 -17.84
N LEU A 111 -16.74 15.92 -18.30
CA LEU A 111 -16.43 15.70 -19.72
C LEU A 111 -17.65 15.16 -20.50
N ARG A 112 -18.35 14.14 -19.97
CA ARG A 112 -19.60 13.60 -20.54
C ARG A 112 -20.66 14.70 -20.71
N LYS A 113 -20.91 15.48 -19.66
CA LYS A 113 -21.85 16.63 -19.67
C LYS A 113 -21.40 17.72 -20.63
N HIS A 114 -20.10 18.03 -20.69
CA HIS A 114 -19.53 18.99 -21.63
C HIS A 114 -19.77 18.57 -23.09
N VAL A 115 -19.46 17.32 -23.47
CA VAL A 115 -19.69 16.80 -24.83
C VAL A 115 -21.16 16.93 -25.23
N TYR A 116 -22.10 16.48 -24.39
CA TYR A 116 -23.52 16.49 -24.72
C TYR A 116 -24.15 17.89 -24.76
N VAL A 117 -23.61 18.86 -24.01
CA VAL A 117 -24.09 20.25 -24.00
C VAL A 117 -23.42 21.15 -25.05
N VAL A 118 -22.11 20.99 -25.29
CA VAL A 118 -21.33 21.86 -26.18
C VAL A 118 -21.26 21.32 -27.61
N HIS A 119 -21.18 20.00 -27.78
CA HIS A 119 -21.05 19.37 -29.09
C HIS A 119 -22.34 18.65 -29.55
N GLY A 120 -23.12 18.11 -28.61
CA GLY A 120 -24.43 17.50 -28.88
C GLY A 120 -25.58 18.46 -29.25
N ARG A 121 -25.29 19.75 -29.43
CA ARG A 121 -26.24 20.80 -29.87
C ARG A 121 -26.04 21.29 -31.31
N SER A 122 -25.17 20.64 -32.09
CA SER A 122 -24.95 21.03 -33.49
C SER A 122 -26.05 20.50 -34.41
N GLU A 123 -26.51 21.34 -35.35
CA GLU A 123 -27.48 20.98 -36.41
C GLU A 123 -27.08 19.72 -37.20
N VAL A 124 -25.77 19.47 -37.31
CA VAL A 124 -25.23 18.22 -37.86
C VAL A 124 -24.51 17.47 -36.74
N LEU A 125 -25.16 16.43 -36.22
CA LEU A 125 -24.59 15.50 -35.24
C LEU A 125 -23.50 14.64 -35.90
N GLN A 126 -22.32 15.23 -36.09
CA GLN A 126 -21.12 14.57 -36.60
C GLN A 126 -20.11 14.42 -35.46
N CYS A 127 -19.61 13.21 -35.19
CA CYS A 127 -18.52 13.07 -34.23
C CYS A 127 -17.25 13.75 -34.77
N LYS A 128 -16.64 14.63 -33.97
CA LYS A 128 -15.33 15.23 -34.27
C LYS A 128 -14.33 15.00 -33.13
N TRP A 129 -14.52 13.91 -32.38
CA TRP A 129 -13.62 13.47 -31.32
C TRP A 129 -12.35 12.84 -31.89
N ALA A 130 -11.20 13.40 -31.57
CA ALA A 130 -9.87 12.92 -31.97
C ALA A 130 -9.84 12.41 -33.43
N ARG A 131 -9.29 11.19 -33.63
CA ARG A 131 -9.21 10.52 -34.94
C ARG A 131 -10.56 10.04 -35.48
N CYS A 132 -11.63 10.03 -34.68
CA CYS A 132 -12.97 9.63 -35.15
C CYS A 132 -13.58 10.67 -36.09
N GLY A 133 -13.26 11.95 -35.88
CA GLY A 133 -13.57 13.04 -36.83
C GLY A 133 -12.77 13.03 -38.12
N GLU A 134 -11.79 12.13 -38.25
CA GLU A 134 -10.86 12.02 -39.38
C GLU A 134 -10.99 10.68 -40.12
N ALA A 135 -11.78 9.75 -39.58
CA ALA A 135 -12.17 8.52 -40.25
C ALA A 135 -13.05 8.82 -41.48
N ALA A 136 -12.91 8.02 -42.54
CA ALA A 136 -13.73 8.07 -43.73
C ALA A 136 -14.56 6.78 -43.87
N PRO A 137 -15.91 6.84 -43.89
CA PRO A 137 -16.76 8.01 -43.66
C PRO A 137 -16.74 8.44 -42.18
N CYS A 138 -16.81 9.75 -41.94
CA CYS A 138 -16.92 10.31 -40.60
C CYS A 138 -18.34 10.04 -40.05
N PRO A 139 -18.51 9.50 -38.84
CA PRO A 139 -19.82 9.07 -38.37
C PRO A 139 -20.75 10.26 -38.06
N THR A 140 -21.88 10.29 -38.78
CA THR A 140 -22.98 11.24 -38.62
C THR A 140 -24.22 10.52 -38.09
N PHE A 141 -25.06 11.22 -37.32
CA PHE A 141 -26.17 10.64 -36.59
C PHE A 141 -27.50 11.34 -36.90
N SER A 142 -28.56 10.56 -37.07
CA SER A 142 -29.93 11.04 -37.33
C SER A 142 -30.74 11.32 -36.06
N SER A 143 -30.21 10.98 -34.89
CA SER A 143 -30.83 11.23 -33.57
C SER A 143 -29.73 11.46 -32.55
N ARG A 144 -30.05 12.28 -31.54
CA ARG A 144 -29.21 12.56 -30.39
C ARG A 144 -28.83 11.28 -29.64
N ASP A 145 -29.77 10.36 -29.41
CA ASP A 145 -29.50 9.12 -28.65
C ASP A 145 -28.45 8.24 -29.35
N ARG A 146 -28.42 8.25 -30.69
CA ARG A 146 -27.40 7.53 -31.48
C ARG A 146 -26.03 8.20 -31.36
N PHE A 147 -25.98 9.52 -31.28
CA PHE A 147 -24.75 10.27 -31.02
C PHE A 147 -24.24 10.05 -29.58
N GLU A 148 -25.11 10.19 -28.57
CA GLU A 148 -24.72 10.02 -27.15
C GLU A 148 -24.25 8.59 -26.89
N ARG A 149 -24.96 7.56 -27.38
CA ARG A 149 -24.50 6.17 -27.29
C ARG A 149 -23.16 5.95 -28.00
N HIS A 150 -22.95 6.53 -29.19
CA HIS A 150 -21.66 6.44 -29.87
C HIS A 150 -20.53 7.09 -29.06
N MET A 151 -20.77 8.28 -28.49
CA MET A 151 -19.80 8.96 -27.65
C MET A 151 -19.45 8.14 -26.41
N GLU A 152 -20.45 7.55 -25.77
CA GLU A 152 -20.27 6.69 -24.60
C GLU A 152 -19.47 5.41 -24.94
N GLU A 153 -19.94 4.62 -25.91
CA GLU A 153 -19.34 3.33 -26.29
C GLU A 153 -17.95 3.44 -26.93
N ARG A 154 -17.69 4.49 -27.73
CA ARG A 154 -16.45 4.59 -28.53
C ARG A 154 -15.38 5.50 -27.96
N HIS A 155 -15.74 6.48 -27.15
CA HIS A 155 -14.80 7.50 -26.67
C HIS A 155 -14.77 7.56 -25.15
N LEU A 156 -15.90 7.83 -24.48
CA LEU A 156 -15.93 8.10 -23.04
C LEU A 156 -15.64 6.85 -22.20
N VAL A 157 -16.23 5.69 -22.51
CA VAL A 157 -15.92 4.44 -21.76
C VAL A 157 -14.45 4.03 -21.96
N PRO A 158 -13.88 3.97 -23.19
CA PRO A 158 -12.44 3.76 -23.35
C PRO A 158 -11.59 4.80 -22.60
N PHE A 159 -12.00 6.08 -22.55
CA PHE A 159 -11.29 7.14 -21.84
C PHE A 159 -11.28 6.92 -20.31
N THR A 160 -12.43 6.58 -19.69
CA THR A 160 -12.48 6.29 -18.25
C THR A 160 -11.74 5.01 -17.86
N TRP A 161 -11.64 4.02 -18.76
CA TRP A 161 -10.78 2.85 -18.52
C TRP A 161 -9.28 3.18 -18.49
N HIS A 162 -8.83 4.26 -19.12
CA HIS A 162 -7.43 4.70 -19.11
C HIS A 162 -7.11 5.74 -18.02
N LEU A 163 -8.06 6.59 -17.66
CA LEU A 163 -7.84 7.74 -16.75
C LEU A 163 -8.67 7.71 -15.45
N GLY A 164 -9.57 6.73 -15.30
CA GLY A 164 -10.58 6.70 -14.24
C GLY A 164 -11.67 7.77 -14.42
N ASP A 165 -12.53 7.91 -13.42
CA ASP A 165 -13.58 8.94 -13.42
C ASP A 165 -13.10 10.32 -12.92
N GLY A 166 -11.87 10.42 -12.39
CA GLY A 166 -11.34 11.64 -11.78
C GLY A 166 -11.82 11.85 -10.34
N TYR A 167 -11.62 13.05 -9.78
CA TYR A 167 -12.09 13.35 -8.43
C TYR A 167 -13.55 13.80 -8.45
N GLY A 168 -14.36 13.35 -7.49
CA GLY A 168 -15.76 13.73 -7.41
C GLY A 168 -15.94 15.18 -6.96
N ASN A 169 -16.68 15.98 -7.73
CA ASN A 169 -17.14 17.31 -7.28
C ASN A 169 -18.17 17.22 -6.14
N SER A 170 -18.68 16.02 -5.85
CA SER A 170 -19.47 15.70 -4.68
C SER A 170 -18.61 15.71 -3.41
N MET A 171 -18.39 16.91 -2.87
CA MET A 171 -18.22 17.08 -1.42
C MET A 171 -19.54 16.76 -0.70
N ALA A 172 -19.99 15.50 -0.80
CA ALA A 172 -21.02 14.97 0.06
C ALA A 172 -20.51 15.10 1.51
N PRO A 173 -21.28 15.68 2.44
CA PRO A 173 -20.92 15.69 3.85
C PRO A 173 -20.59 14.27 4.30
N VAL A 174 -19.55 14.09 5.12
CA VAL A 174 -19.12 12.76 5.61
C VAL A 174 -20.28 12.03 6.31
N GLU A 175 -21.20 12.80 6.91
CA GLU A 175 -22.47 12.38 7.49
C GLU A 175 -23.35 11.56 6.52
N ALA A 176 -23.34 11.87 5.22
CA ALA A 176 -24.11 11.13 4.21
C ALA A 176 -23.60 9.68 4.00
N ARG A 177 -22.37 9.36 4.46
CA ARG A 177 -21.85 7.98 4.50
C ARG A 177 -22.20 7.23 5.80
N GLY A 178 -22.86 7.88 6.75
CA GLY A 178 -23.43 7.27 7.96
C GLY A 178 -24.96 7.35 8.06
N ALA A 179 -25.63 8.03 7.13
CA ALA A 179 -27.08 8.29 7.18
C ALA A 179 -27.96 7.06 6.90
N SER A 180 -27.40 5.98 6.34
CA SER A 180 -28.06 4.69 6.17
C SER A 180 -27.37 3.65 7.06
N ASP A 181 -27.96 3.33 8.20
CA ASP A 181 -27.40 2.33 9.13
C ASP A 181 -27.47 0.90 8.57
N SER A 182 -28.35 0.70 7.58
CA SER A 182 -28.45 -0.47 6.70
C SER A 182 -27.13 -0.77 6.00
N VAL A 183 -26.65 -2.00 6.15
CA VAL A 183 -25.50 -2.54 5.43
C VAL A 183 -25.86 -2.73 3.95
N PRO A 184 -25.00 -2.39 2.98
CA PRO A 184 -25.28 -2.58 1.56
C PRO A 184 -25.59 -4.03 1.16
N ASP A 185 -26.53 -4.19 0.23
CA ASP A 185 -27.10 -5.46 -0.23
C ASP A 185 -26.05 -6.54 -0.57
N TYR A 186 -24.91 -6.15 -1.16
CA TYR A 186 -23.84 -7.07 -1.55
C TYR A 186 -23.05 -7.69 -0.36
N LEU A 187 -23.38 -7.33 0.89
CA LEU A 187 -22.85 -7.95 2.11
C LEU A 187 -23.90 -8.81 2.84
N LEU A 188 -25.12 -8.88 2.30
CA LEU A 188 -26.22 -9.73 2.77
C LEU A 188 -26.32 -11.00 1.91
N ASP A 189 -26.93 -12.06 2.45
CA ASP A 189 -27.39 -13.22 1.67
C ASP A 189 -28.80 -12.99 1.10
N ASP A 190 -29.29 -13.95 0.32
CA ASP A 190 -30.65 -13.93 -0.26
C ASP A 190 -31.77 -13.93 0.82
N GLU A 191 -31.43 -14.20 2.09
CA GLU A 191 -32.34 -14.10 3.24
C GLU A 191 -32.26 -12.74 3.96
N GLY A 192 -31.42 -11.81 3.48
CA GLY A 192 -31.20 -10.48 4.07
C GLY A 192 -30.27 -10.48 5.29
N LYS A 193 -29.57 -11.58 5.57
CA LYS A 193 -28.66 -11.73 6.73
C LYS A 193 -27.23 -11.37 6.32
N GLN A 194 -26.53 -10.63 7.17
CA GLN A 194 -25.16 -10.17 6.87
C GLN A 194 -24.16 -11.35 6.89
N VAL A 195 -23.58 -11.67 5.72
CA VAL A 195 -22.61 -12.78 5.55
C VAL A 195 -21.23 -12.43 6.09
N THR A 196 -20.84 -11.16 5.96
CA THR A 196 -19.54 -10.65 6.43
C THR A 196 -19.65 -10.15 7.88
N PRO A 197 -18.89 -10.67 8.86
CA PRO A 197 -18.95 -10.19 10.24
C PRO A 197 -18.79 -8.67 10.35
N SER A 198 -19.70 -8.02 11.09
CA SER A 198 -19.67 -6.57 11.28
C SER A 198 -18.46 -6.13 12.11
N VAL A 199 -17.78 -5.07 11.66
CA VAL A 199 -16.66 -4.43 12.37
C VAL A 199 -17.13 -3.22 13.21
N LYS A 200 -18.40 -2.78 13.06
CA LYS A 200 -18.95 -1.60 13.77
C LYS A 200 -18.72 -1.69 15.29
N ASP A 201 -19.03 -2.85 15.87
CA ASP A 201 -19.10 -3.08 17.31
C ASP A 201 -17.94 -3.97 17.81
N GLN A 202 -16.87 -4.11 17.03
CA GLN A 202 -15.73 -4.95 17.42
C GLN A 202 -14.91 -4.27 18.53
N GLU A 203 -14.99 -4.81 19.75
CA GLU A 203 -14.18 -4.36 20.89
C GLU A 203 -12.68 -4.40 20.54
N VAL A 204 -12.04 -3.23 20.56
CA VAL A 204 -10.59 -3.09 20.31
C VAL A 204 -9.82 -3.49 21.57
N GLU A 205 -8.87 -4.42 21.43
CA GLU A 205 -8.05 -4.87 22.56
C GLU A 205 -7.31 -3.71 23.25
N ASP A 206 -7.62 -3.53 24.52
CA ASP A 206 -6.87 -2.72 25.47
C ASP A 206 -5.35 -3.00 25.41
N PHE A 207 -4.50 -1.99 25.58
CA PHE A 207 -3.04 -2.17 25.48
C PHE A 207 -2.49 -3.21 26.48
N ILE A 208 -3.20 -3.46 27.59
CA ILE A 208 -2.88 -4.48 28.59
C ILE A 208 -3.32 -5.88 28.12
N THR A 209 -4.53 -6.04 27.58
CA THR A 209 -5.05 -7.32 27.09
C THR A 209 -4.26 -7.77 25.86
N TRP A 210 -4.06 -6.89 24.87
CA TRP A 210 -3.17 -7.10 23.71
C TRP A 210 -1.78 -7.60 24.11
N ARG A 211 -1.17 -6.97 25.12
CA ARG A 211 0.18 -7.34 25.61
C ARG A 211 0.21 -8.74 26.24
N ASN A 212 -0.88 -9.15 26.90
CA ASN A 212 -1.00 -10.46 27.53
C ASN A 212 -1.34 -11.54 26.50
N ASN A 213 -2.28 -11.26 25.59
CA ASN A 213 -2.64 -12.14 24.48
C ASN A 213 -1.44 -12.38 23.55
N ARG A 214 -0.66 -11.34 23.23
CA ARG A 214 0.61 -11.46 22.47
C ARG A 214 1.73 -12.19 23.23
N ARG A 215 1.64 -12.34 24.56
CA ARG A 215 2.53 -13.23 25.32
C ARG A 215 2.06 -14.68 25.19
N ARG A 216 0.78 -14.93 25.50
CA ARG A 216 0.14 -16.26 25.42
C ARG A 216 0.25 -16.87 24.02
N LEU A 217 0.06 -16.09 22.96
CA LEU A 217 0.23 -16.53 21.58
C LEU A 217 1.68 -16.95 21.26
N ARG A 218 2.70 -16.23 21.76
CA ARG A 218 4.10 -16.64 21.59
C ARG A 218 4.38 -17.96 22.33
N GLU A 219 3.80 -18.13 23.51
CA GLU A 219 3.95 -19.33 24.33
C GLU A 219 3.28 -20.55 23.68
N LEU A 220 2.06 -20.39 23.16
CA LEU A 220 1.35 -21.42 22.38
C LEU A 220 2.08 -21.78 21.09
N LEU A 221 2.64 -20.81 20.36
CA LEU A 221 3.47 -21.09 19.18
C LEU A 221 4.73 -21.86 19.57
N LEU A 222 5.44 -21.47 20.63
CA LEU A 222 6.62 -22.20 21.10
C LEU A 222 6.29 -23.63 21.57
N GLN A 223 5.11 -23.84 22.18
CA GLN A 223 4.61 -25.17 22.55
C GLN A 223 4.25 -26.00 21.31
N ARG A 224 3.58 -25.42 20.31
CA ARG A 224 3.31 -26.07 19.02
C ARG A 224 4.61 -26.48 18.33
N ASP A 225 5.58 -25.58 18.24
CA ASP A 225 6.84 -25.81 17.54
C ASP A 225 7.72 -26.84 18.27
N ALA A 226 7.62 -26.94 19.61
CA ALA A 226 8.25 -27.99 20.41
C ALA A 226 7.48 -29.33 20.41
N ASN A 227 6.24 -29.34 19.92
CA ASN A 227 5.39 -30.52 19.74
C ASN A 227 5.18 -30.84 18.24
N ALA A 228 5.96 -30.22 17.35
CA ALA A 228 6.07 -30.68 15.98
C ALA A 228 6.79 -32.03 15.97
N PRO A 229 6.35 -33.02 15.16
CA PRO A 229 7.14 -34.23 14.96
C PRO A 229 8.50 -33.82 14.37
N TYR A 230 9.55 -34.52 14.78
CA TYR A 230 10.85 -34.41 14.13
C TYR A 230 10.74 -35.08 12.75
N GLU A 231 11.07 -34.35 11.69
CA GLU A 231 11.17 -34.92 10.34
C GLU A 231 12.55 -35.57 10.23
N ASP A 232 12.61 -36.89 10.39
CA ASP A 232 13.84 -37.67 10.17
C ASP A 232 14.23 -37.61 8.68
N GLU A 233 15.31 -36.90 8.35
CA GLU A 233 15.91 -36.85 7.01
C GLU A 233 16.66 -38.17 6.68
N ASP A 234 16.01 -39.32 6.87
CA ASP A 234 16.50 -40.66 6.53
C ASP A 234 16.44 -40.90 5.00
N GLY A 235 17.21 -40.08 4.27
CA GLY A 235 17.15 -39.92 2.82
C GLY A 235 18.42 -40.31 2.05
N ASN A 236 19.41 -40.94 2.67
CA ASN A 236 20.62 -41.39 1.97
C ASN A 236 21.39 -42.54 2.67
N GLU A 237 20.93 -43.79 2.53
CA GLU A 237 21.82 -44.95 2.64
C GLU A 237 22.10 -45.52 1.24
N ILE A 238 23.33 -45.30 0.77
CA ILE A 238 23.84 -45.84 -0.49
C ILE A 238 24.46 -47.21 -0.20
N ALA A 239 23.95 -48.26 -0.82
CA ALA A 239 24.59 -49.58 -0.87
C ALA A 239 24.61 -50.11 -2.33
N PRO A 240 25.72 -50.73 -2.78
CA PRO A 240 25.91 -51.17 -4.17
C PRO A 240 25.36 -52.58 -4.48
#